data_AF-A0AAI9W438-F1
#
_entry.id   AF-A0AAI9W438-F1
#
_cell.length_a   1.000
_cell.length_b   1.000
_cell.length_c   1.000
_cell.angle_alpha   90.00
_cell.angle_beta   90.00
_cell.angle_gamma   90.00
#
_symmetry.space_group_name_H-M   'P 1'
#
loop_
_entity.id
_entity.type
_entity.pdbx_description
1 polymer ?
#
loop_
_entity_poly.entity_id
_entity_poly.type
_entity_poly.pdbx_seq_one_letter_code
_entity_poly.pdbx_strand_id
1 'polypeptide(L)'
;MATEVIATEGEAMYAWLIWILPFIAALIIPAVGKFSKISTGRVAVGFAAMSAISAAILLPMALDGHEIHDQIDWISAIGLKAGVLADPLSIIMANVVGWISFLIMCYSTGYMKGDKDIVRFWFWMLFFIGSMQLIVLSDNLLQLFFGWEGVGLASYALISFWYRDKKKDHVGQEGRSVLGVMEYFSPTHAGMKAFIMTKVGDIMMLAGMFLIFAFAGTFGLRELVNETGWAVEMSAQGLLVPAFVLLFGGAMGKSAQFPLNEWLLEAMTGPTAVSALIHAATMVKAGVFLVARIGPIVFALAAAGILADQFFEIVAWVGAITALLLATQGMVNPEIKKVLAYSTGSQIGYMMMALGVAGLSQQYVDGYTAGFFHMISHAMFKASLFMAAGSLLHVVGSRFMTDMGGLRKKMRKTYAFMWAAGLGLMGAPFITTGFWSKDAIFAA
;
A
#
# COMPACT_ATOMS: atom_id res chain seq x y z
N MET A 1 20.05 18.08 2.63
CA MET A 1 21.35 17.44 2.92
C MET A 1 21.18 16.68 4.23
N ALA A 2 20.83 15.40 4.15
CA ALA A 2 20.93 14.51 5.31
C ALA A 2 22.43 14.36 5.64
N THR A 3 22.79 14.46 6.91
CA THR A 3 24.18 14.30 7.33
C THR A 3 24.44 12.80 7.44
N GLU A 4 25.44 12.31 6.68
CA GLU A 4 25.81 10.90 6.67
C GLU A 4 26.47 10.57 8.02
N VAL A 5 25.68 10.04 8.96
CA VAL A 5 26.23 9.40 10.15
C VAL A 5 26.56 7.98 9.75
N ILE A 6 27.79 7.53 10.04
CA ILE A 6 28.14 6.11 9.98
C ILE A 6 27.18 5.41 10.93
N ALA A 7 26.10 4.85 10.39
CA ALA A 7 25.11 4.13 11.15
C ALA A 7 25.84 3.08 11.98
N THR A 8 25.48 2.97 13.26
CA THR A 8 26.03 1.88 14.06
C THR A 8 25.65 0.55 13.37
N GLU A 9 26.54 -0.45 13.32
CA GLU A 9 26.24 -1.75 12.67
C GLU A 9 24.87 -2.33 13.09
N GLY A 10 24.43 -2.03 14.32
CA GLY A 10 23.12 -2.39 14.84
C GLY A 10 21.94 -1.73 14.12
N GLU A 11 22.02 -0.45 13.74
CA GLU A 11 20.94 0.27 13.06
C GLU A 11 20.70 -0.27 11.65
N ALA A 12 21.78 -0.52 10.90
CA ALA A 12 21.69 -1.17 9.59
C ALA A 12 21.06 -2.56 9.70
N MET A 13 21.46 -3.36 10.69
CA MET A 13 20.86 -4.67 10.95
C MET A 13 19.34 -4.58 11.17
N TYR A 14 18.84 -3.62 11.94
CA TYR A 14 17.40 -3.46 12.15
C TYR A 14 16.67 -3.12 10.84
N ALA A 15 17.25 -2.30 9.96
CA ALA A 15 16.68 -2.00 8.65
C ALA A 15 16.48 -3.27 7.80
N TRP A 16 17.49 -4.16 7.76
CA TRP A 16 17.37 -5.46 7.07
C TRP A 16 16.33 -6.38 7.72
N LEU A 17 16.30 -6.45 9.05
CA LEU A 17 15.37 -7.33 9.78
C LEU A 17 13.90 -6.99 9.53
N ILE A 18 13.56 -5.72 9.27
CA ILE A 18 12.17 -5.28 9.04
C ILE A 18 11.50 -6.11 7.93
N TRP A 19 12.17 -6.33 6.80
CA TRP A 19 11.59 -7.04 5.65
C TRP A 19 11.98 -8.52 5.59
N ILE A 20 13.14 -8.91 6.13
CA ILE A 20 13.60 -10.31 6.15
C ILE A 20 12.78 -11.16 7.12
N LEU A 21 12.45 -10.65 8.32
CA LEU A 21 11.75 -11.42 9.35
C LEU A 21 10.39 -11.97 8.86
N PRO A 22 9.51 -11.18 8.21
CA PRO A 22 8.28 -11.73 7.65
C PRO A 22 8.50 -12.81 6.58
N PHE A 23 9.54 -12.72 5.75
CA PHE A 23 9.85 -13.77 4.77
C PHE A 23 10.33 -15.06 5.43
N ILE A 24 11.23 -14.97 6.41
CA ILE A 24 11.65 -16.14 7.21
C ILE A 24 10.42 -16.78 7.83
N ALA A 25 9.54 -15.98 8.45
CA ALA A 25 8.30 -16.45 9.05
C ALA A 25 7.42 -17.16 8.03
N ALA A 26 7.23 -16.60 6.84
CA ALA A 26 6.45 -17.24 5.78
C ALA A 26 7.02 -18.62 5.44
N LEU A 27 8.33 -18.77 5.27
CA LEU A 27 8.97 -20.03 4.91
C LEU A 27 8.86 -21.11 6.01
N ILE A 28 8.90 -20.73 7.29
CA ILE A 28 8.82 -21.69 8.40
C ILE A 28 7.38 -22.11 8.74
N ILE A 29 6.38 -21.28 8.42
CA ILE A 29 4.96 -21.53 8.77
C ILE A 29 4.44 -22.90 8.28
N PRO A 30 4.71 -23.34 7.04
CA PRO A 30 4.34 -24.67 6.59
C PRO A 30 4.93 -25.80 7.45
N ALA A 31 6.18 -25.66 7.91
CA ALA A 31 6.82 -26.64 8.78
C ALA A 31 6.17 -26.64 10.17
N VAL A 32 5.97 -25.46 10.78
CA VAL A 32 5.27 -25.32 12.07
C VAL A 32 3.85 -25.89 12.00
N GLY A 33 3.16 -25.69 10.87
CA GLY A 33 1.81 -26.17 10.62
C GLY A 33 1.67 -27.69 10.57
N LYS A 34 2.75 -28.42 10.27
CA LYS A 34 2.79 -29.90 10.37
C LYS A 34 2.72 -30.38 11.82
N PHE A 35 3.29 -29.60 12.76
CA PHE A 35 3.30 -29.93 14.18
C PHE A 35 2.07 -29.39 14.92
N SER A 36 1.74 -28.11 14.73
CA SER A 36 0.61 -27.46 15.40
C SER A 36 0.06 -26.26 14.61
N LYS A 37 -1.21 -26.38 14.19
CA LYS A 37 -1.95 -25.28 13.55
C LYS A 37 -2.24 -24.11 14.48
N ILE A 38 -2.24 -24.31 15.80
CA ILE A 38 -2.43 -23.22 16.77
C ILE A 38 -1.14 -22.41 16.89
N SER A 39 0.01 -23.10 16.88
CA SER A 39 1.32 -22.46 16.99
C SER A 39 1.64 -21.57 15.80
N THR A 40 1.13 -21.88 14.60
CA THR A 40 1.35 -21.01 13.41
C THR A 40 0.86 -19.58 13.63
N GLY A 41 -0.27 -19.39 14.32
CA GLY A 41 -0.77 -18.05 14.62
C GLY A 41 0.15 -17.28 15.56
N ARG A 42 0.71 -17.94 16.59
CA ARG A 42 1.66 -17.32 17.53
C ARG A 42 2.96 -16.94 16.84
N VAL A 43 3.49 -17.82 15.99
CA VAL A 43 4.68 -17.55 15.19
C VAL A 43 4.44 -16.38 14.24
N ALA A 44 3.32 -16.39 13.51
CA ALA A 44 3.01 -15.33 12.56
C ALA A 44 2.87 -13.96 13.23
N VAL A 45 2.16 -13.89 14.36
CA VAL A 45 2.03 -12.64 15.14
C VAL A 45 3.37 -12.22 15.73
N GLY A 46 4.16 -13.15 16.27
CA GLY A 46 5.47 -12.87 16.86
C GLY A 46 6.45 -12.26 15.87
N PHE A 47 6.56 -12.83 14.67
CA PHE A 47 7.44 -12.29 13.63
C PHE A 47 6.95 -10.94 13.07
N ALA A 48 5.63 -10.75 12.93
CA ALA A 48 5.09 -9.44 12.57
C ALA A 48 5.41 -8.38 13.64
N ALA A 49 5.35 -8.75 14.93
CA ALA A 49 5.73 -7.87 16.03
C ALA A 49 7.23 -7.53 16.02
N MET A 50 8.10 -8.52 15.80
CA MET A 50 9.56 -8.29 15.71
C MET A 50 9.93 -7.36 14.54
N SER A 51 9.27 -7.53 13.39
CA SER A 51 9.42 -6.60 12.25
C SER A 51 8.97 -5.18 12.62
N ALA A 52 7.82 -5.02 13.27
CA ALA A 52 7.33 -3.70 13.71
C ALA A 52 8.23 -3.04 14.77
N ILE A 53 8.76 -3.82 15.72
CA ILE A 53 9.70 -3.35 16.73
C ILE A 53 11.02 -2.91 16.08
N SER A 54 11.53 -3.67 15.10
CA SER A 54 12.73 -3.30 14.35
C SER A 54 12.54 -1.95 13.64
N ALA A 55 11.36 -1.70 13.06
CA ALA A 55 11.04 -0.39 12.47
C ALA A 55 10.94 0.72 13.53
N ALA A 56 10.38 0.42 14.71
CA ALA A 56 10.23 1.40 15.79
C ALA A 56 11.58 1.85 16.38
N ILE A 57 12.56 0.95 16.44
CA ILE A 57 13.92 1.27 16.90
C ILE A 57 14.58 2.35 16.04
N LEU A 58 14.24 2.42 14.74
CA LEU A 58 14.78 3.42 13.81
C LEU A 58 14.05 4.78 13.85
N LEU A 59 12.96 4.94 14.63
CA LEU A 59 12.20 6.19 14.68
C LEU A 59 13.02 7.42 15.13
N PRO A 60 13.88 7.36 16.17
CA PRO A 60 14.69 8.51 16.58
C PRO A 60 15.54 9.05 15.43
N MET A 61 16.15 8.16 14.66
CA MET A 61 16.98 8.51 13.50
C MET A 61 16.18 9.25 12.42
N ALA A 62 14.93 8.85 12.17
CA ALA A 62 14.05 9.55 11.24
C ALA A 62 13.70 10.98 11.72
N LEU A 63 13.55 11.18 13.03
CA LEU A 63 13.25 12.48 13.63
C LEU A 63 14.46 13.43 13.58
N ASP A 64 15.67 12.88 13.71
CA ASP A 64 16.93 13.61 13.57
C ASP A 64 17.30 13.89 12.10
N GLY A 65 16.55 13.32 11.15
CA GLY A 65 16.76 13.52 9.71
C GLY A 65 17.95 12.77 9.12
N HIS A 66 18.40 11.71 9.79
CA HIS A 66 19.47 10.83 9.32
C HIS A 66 18.92 9.71 8.43
N GLU A 67 19.79 9.14 7.60
CA GLU A 67 19.46 8.01 6.72
C GLU A 67 20.51 6.89 6.85
N ILE A 68 20.06 5.65 6.62
CA ILE A 68 20.95 4.49 6.43
C ILE A 68 20.87 4.09 4.97
N HIS A 69 22.03 3.98 4.34
CA HIS A 69 22.19 3.39 3.02
C HIS A 69 23.22 2.27 3.10
N ASP A 70 22.75 1.03 3.10
CA ASP A 70 23.60 -0.17 3.19
C ASP A 70 23.28 -1.12 2.04
N GLN A 71 24.31 -1.62 1.35
CA GLN A 71 24.18 -2.35 0.09
C GLN A 71 25.05 -3.61 0.08
N ILE A 72 24.52 -4.65 -0.55
CA ILE A 72 25.25 -5.88 -0.88
C ILE A 72 25.27 -6.09 -2.39
N ASP A 73 26.29 -6.78 -2.89
CA ASP A 73 26.34 -7.17 -4.30
C ASP A 73 25.24 -8.19 -4.60
N TRP A 74 24.40 -7.88 -5.59
CA TRP A 74 23.27 -8.73 -5.97
C TRP A 74 23.49 -9.45 -7.30
N ILE A 75 23.81 -8.71 -8.37
CA ILE A 75 24.19 -9.27 -9.66
C ILE A 75 25.52 -8.64 -10.09
N SER A 76 26.62 -9.21 -9.60
CA SER A 76 27.98 -8.69 -9.82
C SER A 76 28.35 -8.57 -11.30
N ALA A 77 27.79 -9.42 -12.17
CA ALA A 77 28.06 -9.41 -13.62
C ALA A 77 27.65 -8.10 -14.32
N ILE A 78 26.69 -7.37 -13.78
CA ILE A 78 26.21 -6.08 -14.30
C ILE A 78 26.41 -4.95 -13.28
N GLY A 79 27.21 -5.18 -12.23
CA GLY A 79 27.46 -4.20 -11.17
C GLY A 79 26.23 -3.82 -10.33
N LEU A 80 25.18 -4.64 -10.34
CA LEU A 80 23.93 -4.34 -9.66
C LEU A 80 24.01 -4.70 -8.18
N LYS A 81 23.73 -3.71 -7.33
CA LYS A 81 23.63 -3.85 -5.88
C LYS A 81 22.17 -3.88 -5.43
N ALA A 82 21.93 -4.46 -4.27
CA ALA A 82 20.65 -4.43 -3.57
C ALA A 82 20.89 -4.09 -2.10
N GLY A 83 20.02 -3.28 -1.52
CA GLY A 83 20.28 -2.69 -0.22
C GLY A 83 19.05 -2.33 0.57
N VAL A 84 19.31 -1.60 1.64
CA VAL A 84 18.30 -0.89 2.41
C VAL A 84 18.58 0.61 2.36
N LEU A 85 17.57 1.37 1.98
CA LEU A 85 17.53 2.83 2.08
C LEU A 85 16.50 3.19 3.17
N ALA A 86 16.97 3.34 4.40
CA ALA A 86 16.16 3.73 5.55
C ALA A 86 16.36 5.23 5.82
N ASP A 87 15.63 6.05 5.06
CA ASP A 87 15.51 7.49 5.26
C ASP A 87 14.22 7.82 6.04
N PRO A 88 13.95 9.09 6.42
CA PRO A 88 12.76 9.44 7.20
C PRO A 88 11.45 8.98 6.56
N LEU A 89 11.34 9.04 5.22
CA LEU A 89 10.18 8.57 4.48
C LEU A 89 9.98 7.05 4.64
N SER A 90 11.03 6.27 4.40
CA SER A 90 11.04 4.81 4.54
C SER A 90 10.72 4.38 5.96
N ILE A 91 11.34 5.00 6.96
CA ILE A 91 11.20 4.59 8.36
C ILE A 91 9.77 4.83 8.86
N ILE A 92 9.19 6.00 8.56
CA ILE A 92 7.81 6.31 8.94
C ILE A 92 6.87 5.33 8.24
N MET A 93 7.06 5.08 6.94
CA MET A 93 6.21 4.15 6.20
C MET A 93 6.39 2.70 6.69
N ALA A 94 7.61 2.27 7.02
CA ALA A 94 7.90 0.94 7.56
C ALA A 94 7.22 0.73 8.93
N ASN A 95 7.14 1.78 9.75
CA ASN A 95 6.38 1.75 11.01
C ASN A 95 4.88 1.63 10.76
N VAL A 96 4.32 2.40 9.81
CA VAL A 96 2.89 2.28 9.44
C VAL A 96 2.56 0.88 8.95
N VAL A 97 3.36 0.34 8.03
CA VAL A 97 3.19 -1.02 7.52
C VAL A 97 3.35 -2.03 8.65
N GLY A 98 4.41 -1.95 9.44
CA GLY A 98 4.74 -2.90 10.50
C GLY A 98 3.66 -2.99 11.58
N TRP A 99 3.31 -1.86 12.19
CA TRP A 99 2.36 -1.84 13.31
C TRP A 99 0.93 -2.14 12.90
N ILE A 100 0.46 -1.59 11.78
CA ILE A 100 -0.90 -1.90 11.30
C ILE A 100 -0.99 -3.37 10.88
N SER A 101 0.05 -3.91 10.22
CA SER A 101 0.11 -5.33 9.89
C SER A 101 0.09 -6.20 11.15
N PHE A 102 0.90 -5.88 12.16
CA PHE A 102 0.90 -6.60 13.43
C PHE A 102 -0.50 -6.62 14.09
N LEU A 103 -1.19 -5.48 14.15
CA LEU A 103 -2.55 -5.39 14.70
C LEU A 103 -3.55 -6.24 13.89
N ILE A 104 -3.44 -6.24 12.56
CA ILE A 104 -4.26 -7.08 11.69
C ILE A 104 -3.95 -8.56 11.89
N MET A 105 -2.69 -8.93 12.09
CA MET A 105 -2.28 -10.31 12.40
C MET A 105 -2.88 -10.77 13.73
N CYS A 106 -2.85 -9.92 14.76
CA CYS A 106 -3.53 -10.16 16.04
C CYS A 106 -5.04 -10.38 15.83
N TYR A 107 -5.71 -9.48 15.12
CA TYR A 107 -7.13 -9.60 14.75
C TYR A 107 -7.44 -10.92 14.01
N SER A 108 -6.56 -11.31 13.10
CA SER A 108 -6.72 -12.49 12.25
C SER A 108 -6.74 -13.80 13.04
N THR A 109 -6.09 -13.86 14.21
CA THR A 109 -6.11 -15.05 15.07
C THR A 109 -7.52 -15.39 15.55
N GLY A 110 -8.34 -14.37 15.83
CA GLY A 110 -9.74 -14.54 16.18
C GLY A 110 -10.64 -14.69 14.96
N TYR A 111 -10.44 -13.85 13.95
CA TYR A 111 -11.29 -13.81 12.74
C TYR A 111 -11.21 -15.11 11.91
N MET A 112 -10.01 -15.69 11.76
CA MET A 112 -9.81 -16.92 10.97
C MET A 112 -9.90 -18.21 11.80
N LYS A 113 -10.40 -18.13 13.04
CA LYS A 113 -10.47 -19.28 13.94
C LYS A 113 -11.37 -20.37 13.35
N GLY A 114 -10.82 -21.57 13.19
CA GLY A 114 -11.54 -22.73 12.66
C GLY A 114 -11.51 -22.89 11.13
N ASP A 115 -10.86 -21.97 10.39
CA ASP A 115 -10.62 -22.18 8.97
C ASP A 115 -9.64 -23.35 8.73
N LYS A 116 -9.91 -24.17 7.72
CA LYS A 116 -9.16 -25.40 7.42
C LYS A 116 -7.76 -25.09 6.87
N ASP A 117 -7.63 -23.98 6.13
CA ASP A 117 -6.45 -23.60 5.36
C ASP A 117 -5.63 -22.49 6.06
N ILE A 118 -5.68 -22.44 7.40
CA ILE A 118 -5.04 -21.40 8.22
C ILE A 118 -3.52 -21.28 7.99
N VAL A 119 -2.84 -22.38 7.66
CA VAL A 119 -1.39 -22.37 7.36
C VAL A 119 -1.10 -21.59 6.08
N ARG A 120 -1.91 -21.78 5.02
CA ARG A 120 -1.82 -21.04 3.76
C ARG A 120 -2.10 -19.55 4.00
N PHE A 121 -3.08 -19.24 4.85
CA PHE A 121 -3.41 -17.87 5.22
C PHE A 121 -2.20 -17.15 5.85
N TRP A 122 -1.57 -17.76 6.88
CA TRP A 122 -0.42 -17.14 7.54
C TRP A 122 0.80 -16.99 6.63
N PHE A 123 1.07 -17.99 5.79
CA PHE A 123 2.15 -17.92 4.79
C PHE A 123 2.00 -16.67 3.90
N TRP A 124 0.83 -16.50 3.28
CA TRP A 124 0.61 -15.40 2.35
C TRP A 124 0.53 -14.05 3.04
N MET A 125 -0.06 -13.95 4.24
CA MET A 125 -0.08 -12.70 5.01
C MET A 125 1.35 -12.23 5.34
N LEU A 126 2.23 -13.14 5.77
CA LEU A 126 3.63 -12.81 6.11
C LEU A 126 4.46 -12.49 4.87
N PHE A 127 4.32 -13.27 3.81
CA PHE A 127 4.99 -13.00 2.53
C PHE A 127 4.60 -11.63 1.99
N PHE A 128 3.32 -11.29 2.10
CA PHE A 128 2.79 -9.99 1.68
C PHE A 128 3.38 -8.84 2.53
N ILE A 129 3.45 -9.00 3.85
CA ILE A 129 4.07 -8.00 4.75
C ILE A 129 5.55 -7.81 4.41
N GLY A 130 6.30 -8.91 4.23
CA GLY A 130 7.72 -8.86 3.84
C GLY A 130 7.93 -8.18 2.50
N SER A 131 7.09 -8.49 1.51
CA SER A 131 7.13 -7.86 0.19
C SER A 131 6.84 -6.36 0.25
N MET A 132 5.85 -5.95 1.06
CA MET A 132 5.56 -4.53 1.26
C MET A 132 6.69 -3.80 1.97
N GLN A 133 7.30 -4.41 2.99
CA GLN A 133 8.46 -3.82 3.67
C GLN A 133 9.68 -3.73 2.74
N LEU A 134 9.86 -4.71 1.86
CA LEU A 134 10.89 -4.68 0.83
C LEU A 134 10.68 -3.49 -0.12
N ILE A 135 9.46 -3.24 -0.60
CA ILE A 135 9.15 -2.03 -1.41
C ILE A 135 9.57 -0.76 -0.67
N VAL A 136 9.22 -0.66 0.61
CA VAL A 136 9.45 0.55 1.41
C VAL A 136 10.94 0.81 1.61
N LEU A 137 11.72 -0.22 1.90
CA LEU A 137 13.15 -0.08 2.24
C LEU A 137 14.10 -0.26 1.05
N SER A 138 13.59 -0.52 -0.16
CA SER A 138 14.45 -0.71 -1.33
C SER A 138 15.25 0.55 -1.65
N ASP A 139 16.54 0.38 -1.91
CA ASP A 139 17.48 1.44 -2.31
C ASP A 139 17.49 1.68 -3.83
N ASN A 140 16.99 0.73 -4.62
CA ASN A 140 16.95 0.81 -6.07
C ASN A 140 15.60 0.38 -6.65
N LEU A 141 15.28 0.88 -7.85
CA LEU A 141 14.01 0.63 -8.53
C LEU A 141 13.78 -0.86 -8.86
N LEU A 142 14.84 -1.62 -9.14
CA LEU A 142 14.71 -3.03 -9.49
C LEU A 142 14.34 -3.89 -8.27
N GLN A 143 14.99 -3.69 -7.13
CA GLN A 143 14.61 -4.34 -5.88
C GLN A 143 13.19 -3.94 -5.44
N LEU A 144 12.84 -2.66 -5.62
CA LEU A 144 11.47 -2.19 -5.39
C LEU A 144 10.47 -2.98 -6.25
N PHE A 145 10.77 -3.20 -7.53
CA PHE A 145 9.96 -4.02 -8.44
C PHE A 145 9.83 -5.48 -7.98
N PHE A 146 10.88 -6.09 -7.41
CA PHE A 146 10.77 -7.44 -6.83
C PHE A 146 9.78 -7.50 -5.66
N GLY A 147 9.85 -6.53 -4.73
CA GLY A 147 8.84 -6.40 -3.68
C GLY A 147 7.44 -6.14 -4.24
N TRP A 148 7.35 -5.33 -5.29
CA TRP A 148 6.12 -4.98 -5.99
C TRP A 148 5.39 -6.20 -6.59
N GLU A 149 6.14 -7.04 -7.28
CA GLU A 149 5.68 -8.31 -7.84
C GLU A 149 5.26 -9.28 -6.73
N GLY A 150 6.02 -9.33 -5.63
CA GLY A 150 5.70 -10.11 -4.44
C GLY A 150 4.37 -9.73 -3.80
N VAL A 151 4.11 -8.41 -3.63
CA VAL A 151 2.82 -7.90 -3.17
C VAL A 151 1.69 -8.31 -4.12
N GLY A 152 1.90 -8.20 -5.43
CA GLY A 152 0.90 -8.61 -6.44
C GLY A 152 0.57 -10.10 -6.42
N LEU A 153 1.59 -10.95 -6.27
CA LEU A 153 1.41 -12.39 -6.17
C LEU A 153 0.65 -12.78 -4.89
N ALA A 154 1.04 -12.21 -3.76
CA ALA A 154 0.38 -12.53 -2.51
C ALA A 154 -1.03 -11.94 -2.41
N SER A 155 -1.29 -10.76 -3.00
CA SER A 155 -2.66 -10.24 -3.10
C SER A 155 -3.56 -11.18 -3.90
N TYR A 156 -3.08 -11.72 -5.03
CA TYR A 156 -3.81 -12.71 -5.80
C TYR A 156 -4.20 -13.92 -4.94
N ALA A 157 -3.22 -14.50 -4.25
CA ALA A 157 -3.45 -15.68 -3.41
C ALA A 157 -4.38 -15.41 -2.21
N LEU A 158 -4.35 -14.20 -1.65
CA LEU A 158 -5.17 -13.81 -0.50
C LEU A 158 -6.60 -13.41 -0.91
N ILE A 159 -6.78 -12.77 -2.06
CA ILE A 159 -8.12 -12.47 -2.61
C ILE A 159 -8.80 -13.79 -3.01
N SER A 160 -8.09 -14.67 -3.71
CA SER A 160 -8.57 -16.01 -4.07
C SER A 160 -8.43 -17.03 -2.94
N PHE A 161 -8.31 -16.61 -1.68
CA PHE A 161 -8.06 -17.52 -0.55
C PHE A 161 -9.11 -18.63 -0.46
N TRP A 162 -10.38 -18.31 -0.69
CA TRP A 162 -11.48 -19.29 -0.79
C TRP A 162 -11.71 -19.74 -2.24
N TYR A 163 -10.67 -20.27 -2.87
CA TYR A 163 -10.60 -20.74 -4.27
C TYR A 163 -11.64 -21.81 -4.68
N ARG A 164 -12.43 -22.34 -3.75
CA ARG A 164 -13.51 -23.30 -4.05
C ARG A 164 -14.80 -22.60 -4.50
N ASP A 165 -14.81 -21.28 -4.54
CA ASP A 165 -15.88 -20.45 -5.07
C ASP A 165 -17.27 -20.89 -4.59
N LYS A 166 -17.44 -21.02 -3.27
CA LYS A 166 -18.77 -21.27 -2.71
C LYS A 166 -19.60 -19.99 -2.86
N LYS A 167 -20.91 -20.11 -3.10
CA LYS A 167 -21.82 -18.95 -3.24
C LYS A 167 -21.71 -17.93 -2.10
N LYS A 168 -21.47 -18.39 -0.87
CA LYS A 168 -21.28 -17.53 0.31
C LYS A 168 -20.02 -16.66 0.25
N ASP A 169 -19.02 -17.04 -0.52
CA ASP A 169 -17.72 -16.35 -0.62
C ASP A 169 -17.68 -15.38 -1.82
N HIS A 170 -18.72 -15.40 -2.67
CA HIS A 170 -18.88 -14.45 -3.77
C HIS A 170 -19.21 -13.06 -3.25
N VAL A 171 -18.88 -12.02 -4.02
CA VAL A 171 -19.20 -10.61 -3.71
C VAL A 171 -20.09 -10.04 -4.80
N GLY A 172 -21.04 -9.18 -4.43
CA GLY A 172 -22.07 -8.70 -5.34
C GLY A 172 -23.44 -9.33 -5.11
N GLN A 173 -24.37 -9.00 -5.99
CA GLN A 173 -25.77 -9.48 -5.95
C GLN A 173 -26.00 -10.46 -7.10
N GLU A 174 -26.40 -11.69 -6.78
CA GLU A 174 -26.70 -12.71 -7.78
C GLU A 174 -27.84 -12.22 -8.70
N GLY A 175 -27.63 -12.31 -10.02
CA GLY A 175 -28.61 -11.88 -11.03
C GLY A 175 -28.63 -10.37 -11.33
N ARG A 176 -27.87 -9.54 -10.60
CA ARG A 176 -27.72 -8.11 -10.91
C ARG A 176 -26.67 -7.92 -12.01
N SER A 177 -27.04 -7.18 -13.05
CA SER A 177 -26.12 -6.77 -14.12
C SER A 177 -26.21 -5.26 -14.36
N VAL A 178 -25.08 -4.62 -14.58
CA VAL A 178 -24.99 -3.21 -14.97
C VAL A 178 -24.30 -3.15 -16.32
N LEU A 179 -24.94 -2.50 -17.31
CA LEU A 179 -24.42 -2.41 -18.68
C LEU A 179 -24.03 -3.78 -19.29
N GLY A 180 -24.77 -4.84 -18.96
CA GLY A 180 -24.50 -6.21 -19.43
C GLY A 180 -23.39 -6.96 -18.68
N VAL A 181 -22.74 -6.33 -17.70
CA VAL A 181 -21.72 -6.95 -16.85
C VAL A 181 -22.36 -7.44 -15.56
N MET A 182 -22.18 -8.73 -15.24
CA MET A 182 -22.69 -9.32 -14.00
C MET A 182 -21.93 -8.76 -12.79
N GLU A 183 -22.64 -8.22 -11.81
CA GLU A 183 -22.06 -7.74 -10.55
C GLU A 183 -22.10 -8.83 -9.48
N TYR A 184 -21.58 -10.02 -9.80
CA TYR A 184 -21.49 -11.17 -8.89
C TYR A 184 -20.22 -11.99 -9.19
N PHE A 185 -19.23 -11.88 -8.31
CA PHE A 185 -17.87 -12.31 -8.58
C PHE A 185 -17.40 -13.36 -7.59
N SER A 186 -16.80 -14.44 -8.09
CA SER A 186 -16.16 -15.47 -7.28
C SER A 186 -14.77 -15.02 -6.78
N PRO A 187 -14.27 -15.55 -5.66
CA PRO A 187 -12.90 -15.31 -5.19
C PRO A 187 -11.80 -15.55 -6.25
N THR A 188 -11.91 -16.61 -7.06
CA THR A 188 -10.91 -16.89 -8.12
C THR A 188 -10.95 -15.85 -9.24
N HIS A 189 -12.15 -15.46 -9.68
CA HIS A 189 -12.34 -14.43 -10.71
C HIS A 189 -11.79 -13.08 -10.22
N ALA A 190 -12.20 -12.66 -9.02
CA ALA A 190 -11.76 -11.39 -8.44
C ALA A 190 -10.24 -11.33 -8.25
N GLY A 191 -9.62 -12.41 -7.78
CA GLY A 191 -8.17 -12.46 -7.64
C GLY A 191 -7.47 -12.40 -8.99
N MET A 192 -7.93 -13.16 -9.99
CA MET A 192 -7.36 -13.13 -11.34
C MET A 192 -7.47 -11.73 -11.97
N LYS A 193 -8.62 -11.06 -11.85
CA LYS A 193 -8.80 -9.69 -12.33
C LYS A 193 -7.83 -8.72 -11.64
N ALA A 194 -7.66 -8.83 -10.32
CA ALA A 194 -6.69 -8.04 -9.57
C ALA A 194 -5.25 -8.30 -10.00
N PHE A 195 -4.89 -9.56 -10.25
CA PHE A 195 -3.58 -9.90 -10.76
C PHE A 195 -3.35 -9.25 -12.13
N ILE A 196 -4.24 -9.48 -13.10
CA ILE A 196 -4.10 -8.95 -14.47
C ILE A 196 -4.07 -7.42 -14.49
N MET A 197 -5.02 -6.75 -13.84
CA MET A 197 -5.09 -5.29 -13.84
C MET A 197 -3.84 -4.65 -13.23
N THR A 198 -3.32 -5.24 -12.16
CA THR A 198 -2.08 -4.73 -11.56
C THR A 198 -0.88 -5.02 -12.43
N LYS A 199 -0.81 -6.18 -13.09
CA LYS A 199 0.26 -6.50 -14.05
C LYS A 199 0.32 -5.58 -15.25
N VAL A 200 -0.81 -5.08 -15.75
CA VAL A 200 -0.81 -4.06 -16.81
C VAL A 200 -0.05 -2.82 -16.35
N GLY A 201 -0.30 -2.35 -15.12
CA GLY A 201 0.47 -1.26 -14.53
C GLY A 201 1.94 -1.63 -14.31
N ASP A 202 2.21 -2.86 -13.82
CA ASP A 202 3.57 -3.34 -13.54
C ASP A 202 4.44 -3.38 -14.82
N ILE A 203 3.85 -3.72 -15.98
CA ILE A 203 4.53 -3.68 -17.29
C ILE A 203 4.89 -2.23 -17.69
N MET A 204 3.97 -1.28 -17.49
CA MET A 204 4.27 0.14 -17.73
C MET A 204 5.41 0.61 -16.83
N MET A 205 5.36 0.23 -15.55
CA MET A 205 6.39 0.57 -14.58
C MET A 205 7.76 0.07 -15.00
N LEU A 206 7.83 -1.19 -15.42
CA LEU A 206 9.05 -1.84 -15.89
C LEU A 206 9.62 -1.14 -17.14
N ALA A 207 8.76 -0.73 -18.08
CA ALA A 207 9.18 0.04 -19.25
C ALA A 207 9.76 1.40 -18.85
N GLY A 208 9.15 2.11 -17.90
CA GLY A 208 9.67 3.38 -17.37
C GLY A 208 11.01 3.21 -16.67
N MET A 209 11.16 2.16 -15.86
CA MET A 209 12.41 1.82 -15.18
C MET A 209 13.55 1.53 -16.16
N PHE A 210 13.31 0.71 -17.18
CA PHE A 210 14.33 0.42 -18.18
C PHE A 210 14.69 1.63 -19.04
N LEU A 211 13.73 2.51 -19.31
CA LEU A 211 13.99 3.75 -20.02
C LEU A 211 14.90 4.67 -19.19
N ILE A 212 14.65 4.83 -17.90
CA ILE A 212 15.56 5.58 -17.00
C ILE A 212 16.94 4.92 -16.97
N PHE A 213 17.01 3.60 -16.81
CA PHE A 213 18.27 2.85 -16.77
C PHE A 213 19.11 3.01 -18.04
N ALA A 214 18.48 3.07 -19.22
CA ALA A 214 19.18 3.23 -20.50
C ALA A 214 20.00 4.53 -20.59
N PHE A 215 19.60 5.57 -19.84
CA PHE A 215 20.31 6.86 -19.80
C PHE A 215 21.13 7.04 -18.51
N ALA A 216 20.60 6.60 -17.37
CA ALA A 216 21.27 6.77 -16.08
C ALA A 216 22.35 5.70 -15.81
N GLY A 217 22.27 4.54 -16.45
CA GLY A 217 23.17 3.41 -16.20
C GLY A 217 23.00 2.77 -14.81
N THR A 218 21.98 3.18 -14.04
CA THR A 218 21.74 2.73 -12.66
C THR A 218 20.24 2.66 -12.36
N PHE A 219 19.88 1.79 -11.42
CA PHE A 219 18.55 1.77 -10.80
C PHE A 219 18.55 2.39 -9.40
N GLY A 220 19.71 2.76 -8.87
CA GLY A 220 19.91 3.25 -7.52
C GLY A 220 19.27 4.63 -7.31
N LEU A 221 18.43 4.75 -6.29
CA LEU A 221 17.64 5.96 -6.05
C LEU A 221 18.52 7.15 -5.63
N ARG A 222 19.59 6.90 -4.87
CA ARG A 222 20.52 7.95 -4.41
C ARG A 222 21.33 8.51 -5.58
N GLU A 223 21.78 7.65 -6.48
CA GLU A 223 22.48 8.01 -7.71
C GLU A 223 21.57 8.82 -8.64
N LEU A 224 20.32 8.40 -8.82
CA LEU A 224 19.33 9.14 -9.63
C LEU A 224 19.01 10.55 -9.08
N VAL A 225 19.14 10.76 -7.77
CA VAL A 225 18.98 12.08 -7.13
C VAL A 225 20.23 12.94 -7.29
N ASN A 226 21.42 12.36 -7.10
CA ASN A 226 22.69 13.10 -7.06
C ASN A 226 23.24 13.42 -8.45
N GLU A 227 22.97 12.58 -9.44
CA GLU A 227 23.44 12.73 -10.82
C GLU A 227 22.25 13.08 -11.71
N THR A 228 22.22 14.29 -12.27
CA THR A 228 21.09 14.77 -13.09
C THR A 228 21.36 14.71 -14.60
N GLY A 229 22.57 14.31 -15.02
CA GLY A 229 22.98 14.29 -16.43
C GLY A 229 22.10 13.41 -17.33
N TRP A 230 21.66 12.27 -16.81
CA TRP A 230 20.73 11.37 -17.51
C TRP A 230 19.41 12.05 -17.85
N ALA A 231 18.89 12.88 -16.94
CA ALA A 231 17.63 13.57 -17.12
C ALA A 231 17.74 14.73 -18.12
N VAL A 232 18.91 15.39 -18.20
CA VAL A 232 19.19 16.40 -19.23
C VAL A 232 19.07 15.77 -20.62
N GLU A 233 19.74 14.63 -20.83
CA GLU A 233 19.72 13.94 -22.11
C GLU A 233 18.32 13.42 -22.45
N MET A 234 17.63 12.79 -21.49
CA MET A 234 16.25 12.34 -21.69
C MET A 234 15.29 13.49 -21.98
N SER A 235 15.46 14.64 -21.31
CA SER A 235 14.64 15.83 -21.54
C SER A 235 14.88 16.41 -22.93
N ALA A 236 16.13 16.47 -23.39
CA ALA A 236 16.47 16.93 -24.73
C ALA A 236 15.86 16.03 -25.83
N GLN A 237 15.69 14.74 -25.55
CA GLN A 237 15.04 13.78 -26.45
C GLN A 237 13.52 13.68 -26.26
N GLY A 238 12.94 14.42 -25.30
CA GLY A 238 11.50 14.37 -25.00
C GLY A 238 11.03 13.08 -24.31
N LEU A 239 11.94 12.31 -23.71
CA LEU A 239 11.69 11.00 -23.12
C LEU A 239 11.50 11.02 -21.60
N LEU A 240 11.88 12.10 -20.92
CA LEU A 240 11.81 12.21 -19.45
C LEU A 240 10.38 12.07 -18.92
N VAL A 241 9.45 12.89 -19.43
CA VAL A 241 8.03 12.84 -19.02
C VAL A 241 7.39 11.48 -19.35
N PRO A 242 7.53 10.91 -20.57
CA PRO A 242 7.09 9.56 -20.85
C PRO A 242 7.63 8.50 -19.88
N ALA A 243 8.90 8.58 -19.49
CA ALA A 243 9.49 7.64 -18.54
C ALA A 243 8.82 7.70 -17.16
N PHE A 244 8.59 8.90 -16.63
CA PHE A 244 7.89 9.08 -15.36
C PHE A 244 6.40 8.69 -15.43
N VAL A 245 5.73 8.95 -16.54
CA VAL A 245 4.33 8.50 -16.75
C VAL A 245 4.24 6.98 -16.84
N LEU A 246 5.20 6.33 -17.51
CA LEU A 246 5.29 4.86 -17.55
C LEU A 246 5.56 4.29 -16.14
N LEU A 247 6.49 4.88 -15.39
CA LEU A 247 6.75 4.54 -13.99
C LEU A 247 5.48 4.69 -13.12
N PHE A 248 4.71 5.76 -13.35
CA PHE A 248 3.42 5.98 -12.69
C PHE A 248 2.33 4.98 -13.08
N GLY A 249 2.40 4.37 -14.27
CA GLY A 249 1.50 3.28 -14.66
C GLY A 249 1.45 2.15 -13.63
N GLY A 250 2.59 1.82 -13.01
CA GLY A 250 2.65 0.91 -11.87
C GLY A 250 1.85 1.45 -10.68
N ALA A 251 2.15 2.68 -10.27
CA ALA A 251 1.48 3.32 -9.15
C ALA A 251 -0.05 3.41 -9.35
N MET A 252 -0.51 3.68 -10.57
CA MET A 252 -1.92 3.66 -10.94
C MET A 252 -2.54 2.28 -10.74
N GLY A 253 -1.87 1.23 -11.22
CA GLY A 253 -2.32 -0.15 -11.09
C GLY A 253 -2.46 -0.61 -9.64
N LYS A 254 -1.39 -0.50 -8.83
CA LYS A 254 -1.43 -0.96 -7.41
C LYS A 254 -2.26 -0.07 -6.50
N SER A 255 -2.36 1.22 -6.78
CA SER A 255 -3.18 2.17 -5.99
C SER A 255 -4.63 2.25 -6.45
N ALA A 256 -5.03 1.38 -7.39
CA ALA A 256 -6.39 1.32 -7.93
C ALA A 256 -6.90 2.70 -8.40
N GLN A 257 -6.06 3.43 -9.12
CA GLN A 257 -6.44 4.70 -9.73
C GLN A 257 -7.17 4.46 -11.04
N PHE A 258 -8.03 5.39 -11.45
CA PHE A 258 -8.66 5.36 -12.76
C PHE A 258 -7.60 5.35 -13.87
N PRO A 259 -7.71 4.48 -14.90
CA PRO A 259 -8.81 3.54 -15.18
C PRO A 259 -8.62 2.12 -14.61
N LEU A 260 -7.54 1.86 -13.86
CA LEU A 260 -7.20 0.54 -13.29
C LEU A 260 -7.79 0.32 -11.88
N ASN A 261 -8.96 0.88 -11.58
CA ASN A 261 -9.54 0.90 -10.23
C ASN A 261 -10.46 -0.29 -9.91
N GLU A 262 -11.00 -0.99 -10.90
CA GLU A 262 -12.10 -1.96 -10.68
C GLU A 262 -11.70 -3.15 -9.81
N TRP A 263 -10.44 -3.61 -9.92
CA TRP A 263 -9.99 -4.78 -9.17
C TRP A 263 -10.14 -4.61 -7.66
N LEU A 264 -10.01 -3.37 -7.15
CA LEU A 264 -10.11 -3.04 -5.74
C LEU A 264 -11.48 -3.39 -5.16
N LEU A 265 -12.52 -3.19 -5.97
CA LEU A 265 -13.92 -3.32 -5.55
C LEU A 265 -14.32 -4.80 -5.46
N GLU A 266 -13.76 -5.63 -6.35
CA GLU A 266 -13.98 -7.07 -6.41
C GLU A 266 -13.09 -7.84 -5.44
N ALA A 267 -11.91 -7.29 -5.09
CA ALA A 267 -10.99 -7.85 -4.09
C ALA A 267 -11.62 -8.06 -2.69
N MET A 268 -12.84 -7.55 -2.46
CA MET A 268 -13.63 -7.76 -1.26
C MET A 268 -14.10 -9.22 -1.05
N THR A 269 -13.84 -10.13 -1.99
CA THR A 269 -14.09 -11.57 -1.85
C THR A 269 -13.16 -12.23 -0.83
N GLY A 270 -11.96 -11.69 -0.63
CA GLY A 270 -11.01 -12.21 0.35
C GLY A 270 -11.48 -12.05 1.81
N PRO A 271 -10.88 -12.77 2.77
CA PRO A 271 -11.18 -12.60 4.20
C PRO A 271 -11.06 -11.13 4.64
N THR A 272 -11.87 -10.67 5.60
CA THR A 272 -11.83 -9.24 5.98
C THR A 272 -10.48 -8.81 6.56
N ALA A 273 -9.74 -9.72 7.20
CA ALA A 273 -8.35 -9.47 7.59
C ALA A 273 -7.45 -9.09 6.40
N VAL A 274 -7.62 -9.76 5.25
CA VAL A 274 -6.92 -9.44 4.00
C VAL A 274 -7.34 -8.06 3.50
N SER A 275 -8.64 -7.78 3.52
CA SER A 275 -9.15 -6.45 3.12
C SER A 275 -8.58 -5.34 4.01
N ALA A 276 -8.48 -5.56 5.33
CA ALA A 276 -7.83 -4.61 6.22
C ALA A 276 -6.36 -4.40 5.84
N LEU A 277 -5.61 -5.46 5.52
CA LEU A 277 -4.19 -5.35 5.20
C LEU A 277 -3.96 -4.62 3.87
N ILE A 278 -4.56 -5.13 2.79
CA ILE A 278 -4.38 -4.63 1.41
C ILE A 278 -4.84 -3.18 1.29
N HIS A 279 -6.00 -2.84 1.86
CA HIS A 279 -6.66 -1.55 1.63
C HIS A 279 -6.26 -0.48 2.65
N ALA A 280 -5.76 -0.88 3.83
CA ALA A 280 -5.41 0.08 4.86
C ALA A 280 -3.91 0.36 4.95
N ALA A 281 -2.98 -0.59 4.80
CA ALA A 281 -1.58 -0.31 5.13
C ALA A 281 -0.60 -0.47 3.98
N THR A 282 -0.97 -1.18 2.91
CA THR A 282 0.03 -1.85 2.06
C THR A 282 -0.14 -1.60 0.57
N MET A 283 -0.68 -2.56 -0.20
CA MET A 283 -0.69 -2.58 -1.66
C MET A 283 -1.17 -1.29 -2.28
N VAL A 284 -2.30 -0.77 -1.79
CA VAL A 284 -2.89 0.45 -2.34
C VAL A 284 -2.10 1.72 -2.00
N LYS A 285 -1.21 1.64 -0.99
CA LYS A 285 -0.26 2.69 -0.64
C LYS A 285 1.08 2.53 -1.35
N ALA A 286 1.40 1.35 -1.88
CA ALA A 286 2.67 1.13 -2.57
C ALA A 286 2.84 2.09 -3.75
N GLY A 287 1.78 2.38 -4.51
CA GLY A 287 1.87 3.36 -5.59
C GLY A 287 1.94 4.81 -5.12
N VAL A 288 1.21 5.18 -4.07
CA VAL A 288 1.36 6.52 -3.48
C VAL A 288 2.77 6.71 -2.92
N PHE A 289 3.32 5.68 -2.27
CA PHE A 289 4.68 5.65 -1.77
C PHE A 289 5.71 5.73 -2.90
N LEU A 290 5.49 5.05 -4.03
CA LEU A 290 6.36 5.16 -5.20
C LEU A 290 6.41 6.60 -5.73
N VAL A 291 5.26 7.25 -5.87
CA VAL A 291 5.20 8.66 -6.30
C VAL A 291 5.93 9.56 -5.30
N ALA A 292 5.74 9.34 -4.00
CA ALA A 292 6.47 10.06 -2.97
C ALA A 292 8.00 9.79 -3.05
N ARG A 293 8.40 8.53 -3.28
CA ARG A 293 9.81 8.11 -3.39
C ARG A 293 10.52 8.69 -4.60
N ILE A 294 9.79 8.92 -5.70
CA ILE A 294 10.29 9.63 -6.90
C ILE A 294 10.38 11.14 -6.65
N GLY A 295 9.65 11.66 -5.65
CA GLY A 295 9.60 13.07 -5.30
C GLY A 295 10.97 13.75 -5.17
N PRO A 296 11.89 13.23 -4.33
CA PRO A 296 13.25 13.76 -4.22
C PRO A 296 14.03 13.82 -5.55
N ILE A 297 13.83 12.84 -6.44
CA ILE A 297 14.45 12.84 -7.78
C ILE A 297 13.94 14.05 -8.56
N VAL A 298 12.62 14.21 -8.68
CA VAL A 298 12.04 15.30 -9.45
C VAL A 298 12.34 16.67 -8.82
N PHE A 299 12.42 16.76 -7.49
CA PHE A 299 12.84 17.96 -6.79
C PHE A 299 14.29 18.34 -7.13
N ALA A 300 15.21 17.37 -7.16
CA ALA A 300 16.59 17.60 -7.58
C ALA A 300 16.70 18.01 -9.06
N LEU A 301 15.87 17.42 -9.94
CA LEU A 301 15.78 17.80 -11.35
C LEU A 301 15.27 19.23 -11.53
N ALA A 302 14.25 19.64 -10.77
CA ALA A 302 13.72 21.00 -10.80
C ALA A 302 14.77 22.03 -10.35
N ALA A 303 15.57 21.70 -9.31
CA ALA A 303 16.69 22.53 -8.89
C ALA A 303 17.79 22.66 -9.97
N ALA A 304 17.92 21.66 -10.84
CA ALA A 304 18.79 21.69 -12.02
C ALA A 304 18.14 22.35 -13.26
N GLY A 305 16.94 22.91 -13.14
CA GLY A 305 16.20 23.58 -14.22
C GLY A 305 15.44 22.64 -15.17
N ILE A 306 15.29 21.36 -14.80
CA ILE A 306 14.58 20.35 -15.59
C ILE A 306 13.19 20.14 -14.97
N LEU A 307 12.16 20.58 -15.67
CA LEU A 307 10.78 20.50 -15.20
C LEU A 307 10.06 19.26 -15.74
N ALA A 308 9.18 18.69 -14.92
CA ALA A 308 8.36 17.53 -15.25
C ALA A 308 6.86 17.82 -14.98
N ASP A 309 6.42 19.06 -15.17
CA ASP A 309 5.08 19.54 -14.81
C ASP A 309 3.96 18.66 -15.38
N GLN A 310 4.07 18.27 -16.65
CA GLN A 310 3.08 17.39 -17.30
C GLN A 310 2.89 16.05 -16.57
N PHE A 311 3.96 15.49 -15.99
CA PHE A 311 3.85 14.27 -15.19
C PHE A 311 3.00 14.53 -13.94
N PHE A 312 3.25 15.64 -13.24
CA PHE A 312 2.48 16.01 -12.05
C PHE A 312 1.03 16.39 -12.35
N GLU A 313 0.75 17.04 -13.48
CA GLU A 313 -0.61 17.30 -13.96
C GLU A 313 -1.38 15.99 -14.15
N ILE A 314 -0.76 14.98 -14.76
CA ILE A 314 -1.37 13.66 -14.94
C ILE A 314 -1.68 13.02 -13.59
N VAL A 315 -0.72 13.03 -12.66
CA VAL A 315 -0.90 12.48 -11.30
C VAL A 315 -2.06 13.19 -10.59
N ALA A 316 -2.13 14.52 -10.67
CA ALA A 316 -3.16 15.33 -10.05
C ALA A 316 -4.56 15.01 -10.59
N TRP A 317 -4.72 15.00 -11.92
CA TRP A 317 -6.00 14.71 -12.57
C TRP A 317 -6.46 13.27 -12.36
N VAL A 318 -5.56 12.29 -12.46
CA VAL A 318 -5.88 10.89 -12.18
C VAL A 318 -6.35 10.73 -10.73
N GLY A 319 -5.69 11.39 -9.78
CA GLY A 319 -6.10 11.42 -8.38
C GLY A 319 -7.48 12.04 -8.18
N ALA A 320 -7.73 13.22 -8.75
CA ALA A 320 -9.00 13.93 -8.63
C ALA A 320 -10.18 13.15 -9.24
N ILE A 321 -10.00 12.60 -10.44
CA ILE A 321 -11.01 11.76 -11.11
C ILE A 321 -11.32 10.53 -10.27
N THR A 322 -10.29 9.84 -9.77
CA THR A 322 -10.46 8.65 -8.91
C THR A 322 -11.19 9.01 -7.62
N ALA A 323 -10.83 10.12 -6.99
CA ALA A 323 -11.44 10.61 -5.76
C ALA A 323 -12.95 10.79 -5.89
N LEU A 324 -13.37 11.50 -6.94
CA LEU A 324 -14.77 11.82 -7.22
C LEU A 324 -15.57 10.58 -7.67
N LEU A 325 -15.02 9.82 -8.61
CA LEU A 325 -15.69 8.65 -9.19
C LEU A 325 -15.97 7.59 -8.12
N LEU A 326 -14.98 7.26 -7.29
CA LEU A 326 -15.16 6.22 -6.28
C LEU A 326 -15.99 6.70 -5.08
N ALA A 327 -15.95 8.00 -4.74
CA ALA A 327 -16.83 8.55 -3.72
C ALA A 327 -18.31 8.42 -4.11
N THR A 328 -18.67 8.85 -5.33
CA THR A 328 -20.06 8.83 -5.81
C THR A 328 -20.61 7.40 -5.94
N GLN A 329 -19.81 6.47 -6.49
CA GLN A 329 -20.19 5.05 -6.58
C GLN A 329 -20.31 4.39 -5.20
N GLY A 330 -19.48 4.78 -4.24
CA GLY A 330 -19.52 4.28 -2.87
C GLY A 330 -20.83 4.60 -2.14
N MET A 331 -21.48 5.74 -2.42
CA MET A 331 -22.70 6.16 -1.73
C MET A 331 -23.90 5.24 -1.99
N VAL A 332 -23.93 4.59 -3.15
CA VAL A 332 -25.07 3.76 -3.60
C VAL A 332 -24.79 2.27 -3.46
N ASN A 333 -23.64 1.89 -2.89
CA ASN A 333 -23.29 0.48 -2.75
C ASN A 333 -23.92 -0.13 -1.47
N PRO A 334 -24.62 -1.28 -1.58
CA PRO A 334 -25.30 -1.89 -0.44
C PRO A 334 -24.38 -2.74 0.46
N GLU A 335 -23.19 -3.11 0.00
CA GLU A 335 -22.28 -4.00 0.72
C GLU A 335 -21.25 -3.23 1.56
N ILE A 336 -21.19 -3.52 2.86
CA ILE A 336 -20.34 -2.76 3.81
C ILE A 336 -18.85 -2.76 3.40
N LYS A 337 -18.33 -3.90 2.94
CA LYS A 337 -16.92 -4.03 2.53
C LYS A 337 -16.63 -3.24 1.25
N LYS A 338 -17.55 -3.25 0.28
CA LYS A 338 -17.40 -2.48 -0.96
C LYS A 338 -17.46 -0.97 -0.68
N VAL A 339 -18.35 -0.49 0.19
CA VAL A 339 -18.36 0.92 0.61
C VAL A 339 -17.00 1.33 1.21
N LEU A 340 -16.39 0.46 2.02
CA LEU A 340 -15.06 0.70 2.56
C LEU A 340 -13.95 0.66 1.49
N ALA A 341 -14.08 -0.18 0.45
CA ALA A 341 -13.17 -0.22 -0.69
C ALA A 341 -13.28 1.03 -1.57
N TYR A 342 -14.50 1.46 -1.90
CA TYR A 342 -14.76 2.72 -2.61
C TYR A 342 -14.18 3.91 -1.87
N SER A 343 -14.45 4.03 -0.58
CA SER A 343 -13.86 5.09 0.22
C SER A 343 -12.34 4.97 0.34
N THR A 344 -11.76 3.77 0.25
CA THR A 344 -10.30 3.61 0.18
C THR A 344 -9.75 4.23 -1.11
N GLY A 345 -10.27 3.82 -2.26
CA GLY A 345 -9.78 4.36 -3.54
C GLY A 345 -10.01 5.87 -3.64
N SER A 346 -11.11 6.39 -3.08
CA SER A 346 -11.33 7.83 -3.01
C SER A 346 -10.28 8.57 -2.17
N GLN A 347 -9.94 8.07 -0.97
CA GLN A 347 -8.90 8.67 -0.12
C GLN A 347 -7.50 8.58 -0.73
N ILE A 348 -7.22 7.53 -1.50
CA ILE A 348 -5.96 7.40 -2.24
C ILE A 348 -5.92 8.38 -3.41
N GLY A 349 -7.06 8.63 -4.07
CA GLY A 349 -7.20 9.70 -5.04
C GLY A 349 -6.83 11.07 -4.45
N TYR A 350 -7.25 11.37 -3.22
CA TYR A 350 -6.80 12.58 -2.51
C TYR A 350 -5.28 12.62 -2.30
N MET A 351 -4.65 11.49 -1.95
CA MET A 351 -3.19 11.44 -1.78
C MET A 351 -2.45 11.65 -3.10
N MET A 352 -2.91 11.03 -4.19
CA MET A 352 -2.34 11.22 -5.52
C MET A 352 -2.53 12.66 -5.99
N MET A 353 -3.72 13.23 -5.79
CA MET A 353 -4.01 14.63 -6.10
C MET A 353 -3.06 15.57 -5.35
N ALA A 354 -2.86 15.37 -4.05
CA ALA A 354 -1.94 16.16 -3.24
C ALA A 354 -0.49 16.08 -3.76
N LEU A 355 0.00 14.88 -4.06
CA LEU A 355 1.36 14.69 -4.60
C LEU A 355 1.52 15.29 -6.01
N GLY A 356 0.47 15.24 -6.84
CA GLY A 356 0.45 15.87 -8.15
C GLY A 356 0.49 17.39 -8.05
N VAL A 357 -0.40 17.99 -7.25
CA VAL A 357 -0.44 19.45 -7.04
C VAL A 357 0.85 19.95 -6.38
N ALA A 358 1.44 19.18 -5.46
CA ALA A 358 2.73 19.51 -4.85
C ALA A 358 3.81 19.76 -5.89
N GLY A 359 3.92 18.89 -6.90
CA GLY A 359 4.89 19.02 -7.98
C GLY A 359 4.67 20.21 -8.92
N LEU A 360 3.47 20.79 -8.93
CA LEU A 360 3.12 21.99 -9.70
C LEU A 360 3.22 23.28 -8.86
N SER A 361 3.34 23.15 -7.55
CA SER A 361 3.35 24.26 -6.61
C SER A 361 4.77 24.70 -6.26
N GLN A 362 4.93 25.99 -6.00
CA GLN A 362 6.16 26.54 -5.40
C GLN A 362 6.35 26.02 -3.95
N GLN A 363 5.29 25.53 -3.32
CA GLN A 363 5.28 24.93 -1.99
C GLN A 363 5.27 23.40 -2.06
N TYR A 364 6.21 22.82 -2.80
CA TYR A 364 6.34 21.37 -2.99
C TYR A 364 6.26 20.58 -1.68
N VAL A 365 6.98 21.04 -0.66
CA VAL A 365 7.07 20.37 0.64
C VAL A 365 5.71 20.28 1.33
N ASP A 366 4.86 21.30 1.21
CA ASP A 366 3.57 21.35 1.91
C ASP A 366 2.60 20.31 1.32
N GLY A 367 2.45 20.27 -0.01
CA GLY A 367 1.62 19.26 -0.67
C GLY A 367 2.17 17.84 -0.52
N TYR A 368 3.50 17.68 -0.60
CA TYR A 368 4.17 16.40 -0.40
C TYR A 368 3.91 15.84 1.00
N THR A 369 4.12 16.66 2.04
CA THR A 369 3.90 16.27 3.42
C THR A 369 2.41 16.09 3.74
N ALA A 370 1.50 16.86 3.14
CA ALA A 370 0.06 16.68 3.28
C ALA A 370 -0.41 15.32 2.73
N GLY A 371 0.02 14.94 1.52
CA GLY A 371 -0.29 13.64 0.92
C GLY A 371 0.22 12.47 1.78
N PHE A 372 1.46 12.58 2.29
CA PHE A 372 2.05 11.58 3.17
C PHE A 372 1.38 11.52 4.55
N PHE A 373 1.05 12.67 5.15
CA PHE A 373 0.33 12.73 6.42
C PHE A 373 -1.07 12.11 6.32
N HIS A 374 -1.78 12.35 5.22
CA HIS A 374 -3.06 11.70 4.96
C HIS A 374 -2.90 10.19 4.76
N MET A 375 -1.82 9.73 4.12
CA MET A 375 -1.51 8.30 4.00
C MET A 375 -1.44 7.60 5.38
N ILE A 376 -0.72 8.19 6.33
CA ILE A 376 -0.58 7.68 7.71
C ILE A 376 -1.93 7.66 8.42
N SER A 377 -2.63 8.80 8.40
CA SER A 377 -3.96 8.95 9.02
C SER A 377 -4.94 7.90 8.47
N HIS A 378 -4.97 7.75 7.16
CA HIS A 378 -5.81 6.80 6.45
C HIS A 378 -5.54 5.35 6.85
N ALA A 379 -4.28 4.96 7.05
CA ALA A 379 -3.97 3.59 7.47
C ALA A 379 -4.64 3.21 8.80
N MET A 380 -4.60 4.11 9.79
CA MET A 380 -5.15 3.87 11.12
C MET A 380 -6.68 3.72 11.11
N PHE A 381 -7.39 4.70 10.55
CA PHE A 381 -8.85 4.67 10.57
C PHE A 381 -9.40 3.61 9.60
N LYS A 382 -8.74 3.36 8.45
CA LYS A 382 -9.23 2.36 7.49
C LYS A 382 -9.05 0.94 7.99
N ALA A 383 -7.92 0.62 8.63
CA ALA A 383 -7.71 -0.69 9.24
C ALA A 383 -8.78 -0.97 10.30
N SER A 384 -9.05 0.03 11.15
CA SER A 384 -10.09 -0.02 12.18
C SER A 384 -11.49 -0.26 11.60
N LEU A 385 -11.85 0.45 10.52
CA LEU A 385 -13.14 0.28 9.83
C LEU A 385 -13.30 -1.12 9.22
N PHE A 386 -12.27 -1.66 8.55
CA PHE A 386 -12.34 -3.01 8.01
C PHE A 386 -12.44 -4.07 9.11
N MET A 387 -11.65 -3.97 10.18
CA MET A 387 -11.73 -4.91 11.31
C MET A 387 -13.12 -4.86 11.98
N ALA A 388 -13.70 -3.67 12.14
CA ALA A 388 -15.06 -3.49 12.65
C ALA A 388 -16.12 -4.09 11.71
N ALA A 389 -16.00 -3.85 10.40
CA ALA A 389 -16.88 -4.46 9.40
C ALA A 389 -16.78 -5.99 9.44
N GLY A 390 -15.59 -6.56 9.60
CA GLY A 390 -15.41 -8.01 9.73
C GLY A 390 -16.05 -8.59 10.98
N SER A 391 -16.09 -7.82 12.09
CA SER A 391 -16.85 -8.19 13.29
C SER A 391 -18.36 -8.17 13.05
N LEU A 392 -18.88 -7.18 12.32
CA LEU A 392 -20.30 -7.11 11.94
C LEU A 392 -20.70 -8.29 11.05
N LEU A 393 -19.89 -8.63 10.04
CA LEU A 393 -20.14 -9.77 9.16
C LEU A 393 -20.25 -11.09 9.92
N HIS A 394 -19.39 -11.30 10.91
CA HIS A 394 -19.41 -12.51 11.74
C HIS A 394 -20.67 -12.62 12.62
N VAL A 395 -21.18 -11.49 13.12
CA VAL A 395 -22.33 -11.48 14.02
C VAL A 395 -23.66 -11.53 13.26
N VAL A 396 -23.77 -10.79 12.16
CA VAL A 396 -25.00 -10.67 11.38
C VAL A 396 -25.13 -11.81 10.38
N GLY A 397 -24.01 -12.34 9.86
CA GLY A 397 -24.01 -13.36 8.82
C GLY A 397 -24.39 -12.84 7.42
N SER A 398 -24.58 -11.52 7.28
CA SER A 398 -24.85 -10.85 6.01
C SER A 398 -23.83 -9.75 5.73
N ARG A 399 -23.58 -9.53 4.44
CA ARG A 399 -22.73 -8.45 3.90
C ARG A 399 -23.49 -7.18 3.58
N PHE A 400 -24.82 -7.27 3.42
CA PHE A 400 -25.66 -6.17 3.02
C PHE A 400 -26.03 -5.32 4.22
N MET A 401 -25.87 -4.00 4.12
CA MET A 401 -26.17 -3.09 5.21
C MET A 401 -27.67 -3.01 5.53
N THR A 402 -28.53 -3.38 4.58
CA THR A 402 -29.99 -3.51 4.79
C THR A 402 -30.35 -4.53 5.86
N ASP A 403 -29.49 -5.52 6.07
CA ASP A 403 -29.69 -6.59 7.05
C ASP A 403 -29.10 -6.21 8.41
N MET A 404 -28.46 -5.04 8.52
CA MET A 404 -27.79 -4.54 9.71
C MET A 404 -28.65 -3.46 10.39
N GLY A 405 -29.14 -3.73 11.61
CA GLY A 405 -29.98 -2.77 12.35
C GLY A 405 -29.93 -2.96 13.87
N GLY A 406 -30.02 -1.86 14.63
CA GLY A 406 -30.18 -1.89 16.09
C GLY A 406 -28.98 -2.44 16.89
N LEU A 407 -27.79 -2.53 16.29
CA LEU A 407 -26.64 -3.25 16.88
C LEU A 407 -25.87 -2.47 17.96
N ARG A 408 -26.11 -1.17 18.13
CA ARG A 408 -25.39 -0.31 19.10
C ARG A 408 -25.34 -0.92 20.50
N LYS A 409 -26.47 -1.43 21.02
CA LYS A 409 -26.54 -1.98 22.38
C LYS A 409 -25.84 -3.34 22.51
N LYS A 410 -25.84 -4.15 21.46
CA LYS A 410 -25.28 -5.51 21.43
C LYS A 410 -23.76 -5.51 21.16
N MET A 411 -23.27 -4.58 20.33
CA MET A 411 -21.87 -4.50 19.92
C MET A 411 -21.25 -3.13 20.28
N ARG A 412 -21.34 -2.74 21.55
CA ARG A 412 -20.98 -1.38 22.01
C ARG A 412 -19.54 -0.96 21.64
N LYS A 413 -18.58 -1.88 21.76
CA LYS A 413 -17.16 -1.62 21.43
C LYS A 413 -16.98 -1.42 19.92
N THR A 414 -17.50 -2.34 19.10
CA THR A 414 -17.46 -2.23 17.64
C THR A 414 -18.14 -0.95 17.16
N TYR A 415 -19.29 -0.60 17.74
CA TYR A 415 -19.98 0.66 17.47
C TYR A 415 -19.10 1.88 17.78
N ALA A 416 -18.51 1.95 18.98
CA ALA A 416 -17.70 3.09 19.40
C ALA A 416 -16.45 3.27 18.52
N PHE A 417 -15.71 2.18 18.25
CA PHE A 417 -14.52 2.24 17.41
C PHE A 417 -14.83 2.51 15.94
N MET A 418 -15.93 1.95 15.41
CA MET A 418 -16.37 2.24 14.05
C MET A 418 -16.80 3.70 13.90
N TRP A 419 -17.45 4.29 14.92
CA TRP A 419 -17.75 5.72 14.93
C TRP A 419 -16.50 6.59 15.01
N ALA A 420 -15.56 6.29 15.90
CA ALA A 420 -14.31 7.03 16.01
C ALA A 420 -13.52 7.00 14.68
N ALA A 421 -13.39 5.82 14.08
CA ALA A 421 -12.72 5.65 12.80
C ALA A 421 -13.51 6.29 11.64
N GLY A 422 -14.85 6.23 11.69
CA GLY A 422 -15.74 6.88 10.71
C GLY A 422 -15.66 8.41 10.75
N LEU A 423 -15.60 8.99 11.95
CA LEU A 423 -15.35 10.43 12.14
C LEU A 423 -13.96 10.81 11.59
N GLY A 424 -12.96 9.96 11.81
CA GLY A 424 -11.64 10.09 11.18
C GLY A 424 -11.73 10.10 9.66
N LEU A 425 -12.44 9.14 9.06
CA LEU A 425 -12.62 9.09 7.61
C LEU A 425 -13.40 10.30 7.07
N MET A 426 -14.41 10.80 7.77
CA MET A 426 -15.17 11.99 7.36
C MET A 426 -14.32 13.25 7.44
N GLY A 427 -13.37 13.31 8.38
CA GLY A 427 -12.60 14.51 8.68
C GLY A 427 -13.36 15.43 9.65
N ALA A 428 -13.95 14.85 10.69
CA ALA A 428 -14.69 15.61 11.69
C ALA A 428 -13.76 16.64 12.41
N PRO A 429 -14.17 17.92 12.53
CA PRO A 429 -13.28 18.99 12.99
C PRO A 429 -12.63 18.76 14.36
N PHE A 430 -11.43 19.34 14.51
CA PHE A 430 -10.67 19.53 15.76
C PHE A 430 -10.18 18.28 16.51
N ILE A 431 -10.88 17.14 16.41
CA ILE A 431 -10.55 15.93 17.19
C ILE A 431 -10.00 14.78 16.34
N THR A 432 -10.04 14.88 15.00
CA THR A 432 -9.65 13.77 14.12
C THR A 432 -8.42 14.09 13.29
N THR A 433 -7.52 13.11 13.17
CA THR A 433 -6.37 13.20 12.25
C THR A 433 -6.81 13.33 10.80
N GLY A 434 -7.99 12.82 10.45
CA GLY A 434 -8.58 12.98 9.13
C GLY A 434 -8.98 14.41 8.78
N PHE A 435 -9.35 15.24 9.76
CA PHE A 435 -9.62 16.66 9.53
C PHE A 435 -8.33 17.36 9.11
N TRP A 436 -7.31 17.32 9.97
CA TRP A 436 -6.03 17.97 9.73
C TRP A 436 -5.35 17.50 8.46
N SER A 437 -5.41 16.19 8.16
CA SER A 437 -4.76 15.66 6.97
C SER A 437 -5.46 16.03 5.67
N LYS A 438 -6.80 16.16 5.65
CA LYS A 438 -7.52 16.63 4.47
C LYS A 438 -7.42 18.14 4.30
N ASP A 439 -7.49 18.88 5.41
CA ASP A 439 -7.32 20.33 5.40
C ASP A 439 -5.95 20.70 4.83
N ALA A 440 -4.88 20.00 5.25
CA ALA A 440 -3.54 20.17 4.68
C ALA A 440 -3.50 19.91 3.15
N ILE A 441 -4.26 18.93 2.64
CA ILE A 441 -4.35 18.65 1.20
C ILE A 441 -5.07 19.78 0.45
N PHE A 442 -6.06 20.41 1.05
CA PHE A 442 -6.79 21.52 0.41
C PHE A 442 -6.06 22.86 0.53
N ALA A 443 -5.22 23.02 1.56
CA ALA A 443 -4.42 24.21 1.78
C ALA A 443 -3.21 24.28 0.85
N ALA A 444 -2.62 23.13 0.53
CA ALA A 444 -1.56 22.97 -0.45
C ALA A 444 -2.11 23.01 -1.89
#